data_AF-A0A9E1GK43-F1
#
_entry.id   AF-A0A9E1GK43-F1
#
_cell.length_a   1.000
_cell.length_b   1.000
_cell.length_c   1.000
_cell.angle_alpha   90.00
_cell.angle_beta   90.00
_cell.angle_gamma   90.00
#
_symmetry.space_group_name_H-M   'P 1'
#
loop_
_entity.id
_entity.type
_entity.pdbx_description
1 polymer ?
#
loop_
_entity_poly.entity_id
_entity_poly.type
_entity_poly.pdbx_seq_one_letter_code
_entity_poly.pdbx_strand_id
1 'polypeptide(L)'
;MAYDPTKLVTLKELKSTASRIKTEFLAAIADSGHAIFQKADAVPAPEDAQENILYLVKNEGSGHYDIYALVDGKVEWLDDVTVNLDGYVTDEELTQALANLGAGSVYGGTKTNLEAADSDVITAFFGQDSTPTPKEGDVFVVTTLVEGVTYEMSSYWYDGGKWVAITGNVDANKVIMRDNIMMAGNYTQVGNKTKAQNGTAEFSTKGMSVAAILTDIFSKRLQPTITAQPSVGGFNLTGAKAVEAGTKLASAAYTAGTLNPGTYQYGPETGVVASNWVVQRITDKGTEQIASVDAASLGAGSDDNGGGGFVIGDKGGENVVSSLKYKVTATHGAGVTAKDNLGGDSEPVVKIQAGTKSRETAAYTPYRNYFYGATAEKPALDSAYIRSLTKSNKAYAAGTFTLSVPAGTKRVVIACITGKAGVKKVINETAMNADVTSTFVKSAVPVEGASGYTAQEYNVWVFEPAVPYENAATLKVTLG
;
A
#
# COMPACT_ATOMS: atom_id res chain seq x y z
N MET A 1 -28.56 41.48 0.80
CA MET A 1 -29.65 40.55 0.44
C MET A 1 -30.95 41.31 0.59
N ALA A 2 -31.73 41.40 -0.49
CA ALA A 2 -33.04 42.05 -0.50
C ALA A 2 -34.09 41.14 0.15
N TYR A 3 -35.02 41.75 0.90
CA TYR A 3 -36.13 41.12 1.60
C TYR A 3 -37.10 40.41 0.63
N ASP A 4 -37.41 39.13 0.89
CA ASP A 4 -38.33 38.29 0.10
C ASP A 4 -39.70 38.21 0.80
N PRO A 5 -40.73 38.92 0.31
CA PRO A 5 -42.05 39.00 0.94
C PRO A 5 -42.89 37.72 0.79
N THR A 6 -42.37 36.63 0.22
CA THR A 6 -43.12 35.38 0.01
C THR A 6 -42.90 34.30 1.08
N LYS A 7 -42.06 34.56 2.10
CA LYS A 7 -41.63 33.53 3.06
C LYS A 7 -42.19 33.59 4.48
N LEU A 8 -43.11 34.51 4.79
CA LEU A 8 -43.71 34.60 6.12
C LEU A 8 -45.21 34.92 6.02
N VAL A 9 -46.06 33.92 6.24
CA VAL A 9 -47.48 34.16 6.56
C VAL A 9 -47.50 34.79 7.95
N THR A 10 -48.05 36.00 8.06
CA THR A 10 -48.13 36.67 9.36
C THR A 10 -49.21 36.00 10.22
N LEU A 11 -49.01 35.97 11.55
CA LEU A 11 -50.04 35.46 12.49
C LEU A 11 -51.40 36.18 12.31
N LYS A 12 -51.37 37.43 11.84
CA LYS A 12 -52.55 38.22 11.51
C LYS A 12 -53.32 37.65 10.30
N GLU A 13 -52.62 37.25 9.25
CA GLU A 13 -53.22 36.62 8.05
C GLU A 13 -53.79 35.24 8.36
N LEU A 14 -53.11 34.47 9.23
CA LEU A 14 -53.62 33.18 9.70
C LEU A 14 -54.91 33.36 10.53
N LYS A 15 -54.94 34.33 11.46
CA LYS A 15 -56.15 34.66 12.25
C LYS A 15 -57.30 35.14 11.37
N SER A 16 -57.03 35.99 10.38
CA SER A 16 -58.03 36.46 9.42
C SER A 16 -58.64 35.31 8.62
N THR A 17 -57.78 34.40 8.13
CA THR A 17 -58.21 33.23 7.35
C THR A 17 -59.03 32.26 8.19
N ALA A 18 -58.62 31.98 9.43
CA ALA A 18 -59.38 31.14 10.34
C ALA A 18 -60.77 31.72 10.67
N SER A 19 -60.86 33.04 10.87
CA SER A 19 -62.15 33.72 11.08
C SER A 19 -63.05 33.64 9.85
N ARG A 20 -62.51 33.83 8.64
CA ARG A 20 -63.29 33.71 7.40
C ARG A 20 -63.81 32.28 7.20
N ILE A 21 -62.94 31.27 7.37
CA ILE A 21 -63.32 29.86 7.27
C ILE A 21 -64.44 29.53 8.27
N LYS A 22 -64.34 30.01 9.52
CA LYS A 22 -65.39 29.83 10.53
C LYS A 22 -66.74 30.40 10.07
N THR A 23 -66.74 31.61 9.52
CA THR A 23 -67.97 32.24 9.01
C THR A 23 -68.57 31.47 7.82
N GLU A 24 -67.73 31.04 6.88
CA GLU A 24 -68.17 30.29 5.70
C GLU A 24 -68.73 28.90 6.07
N PHE A 25 -68.11 28.20 7.02
CA PHE A 25 -68.64 26.93 7.53
C PHE A 25 -69.95 27.09 8.29
N LEU A 26 -70.09 28.14 9.11
CA LEU A 26 -71.35 28.39 9.82
C LEU A 26 -72.50 28.70 8.85
N ALA A 27 -72.22 29.43 7.76
CA ALA A 27 -73.20 29.65 6.70
C ALA A 27 -73.57 28.35 5.96
N ALA A 28 -72.57 27.51 5.64
CA ALA A 28 -72.82 26.22 4.97
C ALA A 28 -73.59 25.22 5.85
N ILE A 29 -73.37 25.23 7.18
CA ILE A 29 -74.14 24.40 8.12
C ILE A 29 -75.60 24.85 8.17
N ALA A 30 -75.85 26.16 8.20
CA ALA A 30 -77.21 26.71 8.17
C ALA A 30 -77.98 26.35 6.87
N ASP A 31 -77.31 26.36 5.72
CA ASP A 31 -77.90 25.98 4.42
C ASP A 31 -78.09 24.46 4.23
N SER A 32 -77.48 23.62 5.09
CA SER A 32 -77.43 22.16 4.86
C SER A 32 -78.74 21.41 5.14
N GLY A 33 -79.74 22.08 5.74
CA GLY A 33 -81.03 21.45 6.08
C GLY A 33 -80.94 20.34 7.13
N HIS A 34 -79.79 20.19 7.80
CA HIS A 34 -79.62 19.25 8.90
C HIS A 34 -80.15 19.83 10.21
N ALA A 35 -80.89 19.03 10.96
CA ALA A 35 -81.37 19.44 12.26
C ALA A 35 -80.21 19.64 13.25
N ILE A 36 -80.15 20.79 13.92
CA ILE A 36 -79.21 21.04 15.01
C ILE A 36 -79.87 20.81 16.37
N PHE A 37 -79.15 20.25 17.32
CA PHE A 37 -79.62 20.11 18.70
C PHE A 37 -79.29 21.36 19.50
N GLN A 38 -80.31 21.96 20.11
CA GLN A 38 -80.14 23.13 20.98
C GLN A 38 -80.77 22.86 22.33
N LYS A 39 -79.98 23.05 23.40
CA LYS A 39 -80.54 23.03 24.76
C LYS A 39 -81.37 24.30 25.01
N ALA A 40 -82.57 24.13 25.54
CA ALA A 40 -83.45 25.23 25.94
C ALA A 40 -83.91 25.06 27.39
N ASP A 41 -84.09 26.17 28.09
CA ASP A 41 -84.52 26.17 29.49
C ASP A 41 -86.01 25.85 29.64
N ALA A 42 -86.80 26.07 28.59
CA ALA A 42 -88.22 25.71 28.49
C ALA A 42 -88.60 25.45 27.02
N VAL A 43 -89.76 24.82 26.79
CA VAL A 43 -90.29 24.61 25.43
C VAL A 43 -90.55 25.98 24.77
N PRO A 44 -89.98 26.26 23.59
CA PRO A 44 -90.14 27.55 22.94
C PRO A 44 -91.58 27.77 22.44
N ALA A 45 -92.01 29.03 22.36
CA ALA A 45 -93.26 29.37 21.69
C ALA A 45 -93.12 29.16 20.16
N PRO A 46 -94.20 28.80 19.44
CA PRO A 46 -94.14 28.55 18.00
C PRO A 46 -93.57 29.70 17.16
N GLU A 47 -93.82 30.95 17.56
CA GLU A 47 -93.28 32.14 16.90
C GLU A 47 -91.77 32.37 17.11
N ASP A 48 -91.18 31.79 18.15
CA ASP A 48 -89.77 31.91 18.50
C ASP A 48 -88.95 30.67 18.11
N ALA A 49 -89.62 29.57 17.78
CA ALA A 49 -89.00 28.34 17.32
C ALA A 49 -88.56 28.46 15.86
N GLN A 50 -87.41 27.88 15.52
CA GLN A 50 -86.87 27.88 14.15
C GLN A 50 -87.02 26.49 13.52
N GLU A 51 -87.27 26.46 12.22
CA GLU A 51 -87.23 25.23 11.43
C GLU A 51 -85.83 24.60 11.51
N ASN A 52 -85.77 23.26 11.53
CA ASN A 52 -84.52 22.49 11.63
C ASN A 52 -83.73 22.67 12.94
N ILE A 53 -84.38 23.06 14.04
CA ILE A 53 -83.82 22.98 15.39
C ILE A 53 -84.60 21.94 16.23
N LEU A 54 -83.86 21.00 16.82
CA LEU A 54 -84.34 20.06 17.83
C LEU A 54 -84.00 20.63 19.22
N TYR A 55 -85.01 21.15 19.91
CA TYR A 55 -84.87 21.73 21.24
C TYR A 55 -84.87 20.65 22.31
N LEU A 56 -83.78 20.57 23.06
CA LEU A 56 -83.61 19.69 24.22
C LEU A 56 -84.04 20.46 25.47
N VAL A 57 -85.19 20.13 26.04
CA VAL A 57 -85.74 20.78 27.24
C VAL A 57 -85.69 19.81 28.41
N LYS A 58 -85.10 20.22 29.54
CA LYS A 58 -84.94 19.33 30.68
C LYS A 58 -86.29 19.09 31.37
N ASN A 59 -86.67 17.82 31.49
CA ASN A 59 -87.82 17.41 32.28
C ASN A 59 -87.38 17.27 33.75
N GLU A 60 -87.90 18.11 34.64
CA GLU A 60 -87.54 18.07 36.06
C GLU A 60 -88.03 16.82 36.78
N GLY A 61 -89.06 16.15 36.26
CA GLY A 61 -89.60 14.92 36.83
C GLY A 61 -88.73 13.70 36.56
N SER A 62 -88.18 13.57 35.35
CA SER A 62 -87.35 12.41 34.94
C SER A 62 -85.84 12.68 35.04
N GLY A 63 -85.42 13.94 35.04
CA GLY A 63 -84.01 14.35 34.99
C GLY A 63 -83.37 14.27 33.59
N HIS A 64 -84.13 13.82 32.58
CA HIS A 64 -83.71 13.67 31.19
C HIS A 64 -84.18 14.85 30.32
N TYR A 65 -83.66 14.97 29.10
CA TYR A 65 -84.09 15.99 28.14
C TYR A 65 -85.12 15.42 27.17
N ASP A 66 -86.23 16.14 27.03
CA ASP A 66 -87.26 15.91 26.04
C ASP A 66 -86.93 16.70 24.76
N ILE A 67 -87.23 16.12 23.59
CA ILE A 67 -86.94 16.74 22.29
C ILE A 67 -88.20 17.39 21.72
N TYR A 68 -88.12 18.68 21.37
CA TYR A 68 -89.19 19.44 20.72
C TYR A 68 -88.73 20.01 19.38
N ALA A 69 -89.62 20.12 18.40
CA ALA A 69 -89.33 20.80 17.13
C ALA A 69 -90.53 21.56 16.60
N LEU A 70 -90.27 22.60 15.80
CA LEU A 70 -91.31 23.27 15.02
C LEU A 70 -91.71 22.40 13.81
N VAL A 71 -92.94 21.90 13.80
CA VAL A 71 -93.54 21.12 12.71
C VAL A 71 -94.86 21.79 12.32
N ASP A 72 -95.02 22.14 11.04
CA ASP A 72 -96.23 22.78 10.49
C ASP A 72 -96.74 23.98 11.32
N GLY A 73 -95.81 24.81 11.80
CA GLY A 73 -96.12 26.02 12.56
C GLY A 73 -96.50 25.79 14.04
N LYS A 74 -96.27 24.58 14.58
CA LYS A 74 -96.47 24.26 16.00
C LYS A 74 -95.25 23.55 16.58
N VAL A 75 -94.93 23.81 17.84
CA VAL A 75 -93.85 23.11 18.55
C VAL A 75 -94.41 21.79 19.08
N GLU A 76 -93.93 20.69 18.52
CA GLU A 76 -94.37 19.32 18.83
C GLU A 76 -93.28 18.58 19.63
N TRP A 77 -93.69 17.72 20.55
CA TRP A 77 -92.80 16.83 21.31
C TRP A 77 -92.54 15.55 20.51
N LEU A 78 -91.27 15.19 20.29
CA LEU A 78 -90.88 14.22 19.27
C LEU A 78 -90.46 12.83 19.78
N ASP A 79 -89.69 12.69 20.88
CA ASP A 79 -89.32 11.37 21.42
C ASP A 79 -88.65 11.41 22.82
N ASP A 80 -88.61 10.26 23.50
CA ASP A 80 -87.83 9.91 24.71
C ASP A 80 -86.71 8.94 24.32
N VAL A 81 -85.49 9.45 24.07
CA VAL A 81 -84.31 8.59 23.91
C VAL A 81 -83.16 9.10 24.77
N THR A 82 -82.76 8.30 25.76
CA THR A 82 -81.70 8.59 26.72
C THR A 82 -80.29 8.33 26.14
N VAL A 83 -79.36 9.29 26.21
CA VAL A 83 -77.95 9.14 25.75
C VAL A 83 -76.98 9.08 26.95
N ASN A 84 -76.07 8.09 26.98
CA ASN A 84 -75.01 7.91 27.99
C ASN A 84 -73.63 8.34 27.44
N LEU A 85 -72.85 9.10 28.23
CA LEU A 85 -71.55 9.69 27.89
C LEU A 85 -70.37 9.08 28.69
N ASP A 86 -70.58 7.99 29.42
CA ASP A 86 -69.53 7.29 30.18
C ASP A 86 -68.51 6.63 29.23
N GLY A 87 -67.44 7.36 28.87
CA GLY A 87 -66.37 6.88 27.97
C GLY A 87 -65.68 7.99 27.16
N TYR A 88 -66.16 9.23 27.24
CA TYR A 88 -65.53 10.38 26.58
C TYR A 88 -64.50 11.04 27.49
N VAL A 89 -63.33 11.36 26.94
CA VAL A 89 -62.30 12.15 27.61
C VAL A 89 -62.79 13.59 27.74
N THR A 90 -62.79 14.11 28.97
CA THR A 90 -63.16 15.50 29.23
C THR A 90 -62.11 16.47 28.65
N ASP A 91 -62.53 17.69 28.32
CA ASP A 91 -61.59 18.74 27.89
C ASP A 91 -60.48 18.98 28.93
N GLU A 92 -60.79 18.80 30.22
CA GLU A 92 -59.82 18.87 31.32
C GLU A 92 -58.76 17.75 31.25
N GLU A 93 -59.18 16.49 31.06
CA GLU A 93 -58.27 15.34 30.96
C GLU A 93 -57.38 15.44 29.71
N LEU A 94 -57.94 15.89 28.58
CA LEU A 94 -57.18 16.16 27.37
C LEU A 94 -56.18 17.30 27.61
N THR A 95 -56.59 18.38 28.27
CA THR A 95 -55.72 19.53 28.60
C THR A 95 -54.56 19.11 29.50
N GLN A 96 -54.81 18.26 30.51
CA GLN A 96 -53.75 17.73 31.38
C GLN A 96 -52.78 16.81 30.62
N ALA A 97 -53.28 15.95 29.74
CA ALA A 97 -52.44 15.07 28.92
C ALA A 97 -51.54 15.87 27.95
N LEU A 98 -52.06 16.96 27.35
CA LEU A 98 -51.26 17.84 26.49
C LEU A 98 -50.25 18.69 27.28
N ALA A 99 -50.53 19.10 28.52
CA ALA A 99 -49.62 19.90 29.33
C ALA A 99 -48.31 19.17 29.65
N ASN A 100 -48.35 17.84 29.80
CA ASN A 100 -47.17 17.00 30.03
C ASN A 100 -46.45 16.57 28.75
N LEU A 101 -47.02 16.86 27.57
CA LEU A 101 -46.44 16.55 26.26
C LEU A 101 -45.67 17.75 25.66
N GLY A 102 -45.42 18.79 26.46
CA GLY A 102 -44.72 19.99 26.01
C GLY A 102 -43.24 19.72 25.75
N ALA A 103 -42.84 19.78 24.48
CA ALA A 103 -41.45 19.91 24.09
C ALA A 103 -40.79 21.01 24.94
N GLY A 104 -39.65 20.70 25.58
CA GLY A 104 -38.92 21.68 26.38
C GLY A 104 -38.69 22.98 25.62
N SER A 105 -38.76 24.09 26.33
CA SER A 105 -38.58 25.42 25.75
C SER A 105 -37.11 25.66 25.40
N VAL A 106 -36.86 26.36 24.30
CA VAL A 106 -35.50 26.80 23.95
C VAL A 106 -35.31 28.24 24.40
N TYR A 107 -34.36 28.45 25.30
CA TYR A 107 -33.92 29.74 25.79
C TYR A 107 -32.53 30.08 25.20
N GLY A 108 -32.15 31.36 25.28
CA GLY A 108 -30.86 31.79 24.78
C GLY A 108 -30.30 33.01 25.50
N GLY A 109 -28.98 33.06 25.60
CA GLY A 109 -28.24 34.16 26.18
C GLY A 109 -26.98 34.45 25.40
N THR A 110 -26.53 35.70 25.44
CA THR A 110 -25.31 36.13 24.75
C THR A 110 -24.18 36.35 25.74
N LYS A 111 -23.06 35.66 25.54
CA LYS A 111 -21.82 35.84 26.28
C LYS A 111 -20.86 36.74 25.49
N THR A 112 -20.53 37.91 26.01
CA THR A 112 -19.65 38.89 25.34
C THR A 112 -18.20 38.89 25.80
N ASN A 113 -17.87 38.01 26.75
CA ASN A 113 -16.52 37.84 27.30
C ASN A 113 -16.14 36.35 27.27
N LEU A 114 -14.99 36.03 26.67
CA LEU A 114 -14.50 34.65 26.55
C LEU A 114 -14.19 34.00 27.90
N GLU A 115 -13.82 34.79 28.90
CA GLU A 115 -13.44 34.32 30.24
C GLU A 115 -14.65 34.13 31.18
N ALA A 116 -15.85 34.56 30.77
CA ALA A 116 -17.05 34.37 31.58
C ALA A 116 -17.57 32.93 31.50
N ALA A 117 -18.09 32.40 32.61
CA ALA A 117 -18.68 31.07 32.62
C ALA A 117 -20.08 31.10 31.98
N ASP A 118 -20.42 30.07 31.20
CA ASP A 118 -21.75 29.92 30.60
C ASP A 118 -22.84 29.81 31.68
N SER A 119 -22.51 29.24 32.85
CA SER A 119 -23.38 29.18 34.02
C SER A 119 -23.82 30.56 34.51
N ASP A 120 -22.95 31.56 34.40
CA ASP A 120 -23.27 32.92 34.84
C ASP A 120 -24.28 33.57 33.91
N VAL A 121 -24.17 33.30 32.60
CA VAL A 121 -25.12 33.77 31.58
C VAL A 121 -26.49 33.13 31.77
N ILE A 122 -26.52 31.82 32.03
CA ILE A 122 -27.77 31.08 32.28
C ILE A 122 -28.41 31.56 33.59
N THR A 123 -27.62 31.70 34.66
CA THR A 123 -28.12 32.19 35.96
C THR A 123 -28.65 33.61 35.86
N ALA A 124 -27.93 34.49 35.15
CA ALA A 124 -28.37 35.87 34.93
C ALA A 124 -29.64 35.96 34.08
N PHE A 125 -29.86 35.02 33.15
CA PHE A 125 -31.12 34.96 32.39
C PHE A 125 -32.30 34.64 33.32
N PHE A 126 -32.22 33.55 34.09
CA PHE A 126 -33.31 33.13 34.98
C PHE A 126 -33.40 33.90 36.31
N GLY A 127 -32.44 34.78 36.58
CA GLY A 127 -32.47 35.72 37.70
C GLY A 127 -33.27 37.00 37.44
N GLN A 128 -33.78 37.19 36.21
CA GLN A 128 -34.60 38.36 35.85
C GLN A 128 -36.06 38.17 36.29
N ASP A 129 -36.68 39.26 36.77
CA ASP A 129 -38.10 39.28 37.10
C ASP A 129 -38.96 38.84 35.91
N SER A 130 -39.93 37.96 36.13
CA SER A 130 -40.86 37.40 35.11
C SER A 130 -40.31 36.27 34.24
N THR A 131 -39.15 35.69 34.55
CA THR A 131 -38.67 34.50 33.83
C THR A 131 -39.30 33.20 34.34
N PRO A 132 -39.61 32.23 33.44
CA PRO A 132 -40.22 30.97 33.84
C PRO A 132 -39.23 30.11 34.62
N THR A 133 -39.73 29.31 35.57
CA THR A 133 -38.94 28.27 36.23
C THR A 133 -38.56 27.19 35.21
N PRO A 134 -37.25 26.85 35.06
CA PRO A 134 -36.80 25.79 34.16
C PRO A 134 -37.50 24.45 34.44
N LYS A 135 -37.81 23.71 33.38
CA LYS A 135 -38.46 22.39 33.42
C LYS A 135 -37.59 21.35 32.75
N GLU A 136 -37.70 20.10 33.21
CA GLU A 136 -36.97 18.99 32.60
C GLU A 136 -37.23 18.95 31.08
N GLY A 137 -36.16 18.85 30.30
CA GLY A 137 -36.21 18.87 28.84
C GLY A 137 -36.03 20.25 28.21
N ASP A 138 -36.05 21.35 28.97
CA ASP A 138 -35.72 22.68 28.45
C ASP A 138 -34.29 22.73 27.92
N VAL A 139 -34.05 23.55 26.90
CA VAL A 139 -32.74 23.75 26.27
C VAL A 139 -32.32 25.21 26.39
N PHE A 140 -31.06 25.45 26.75
CA PHE A 140 -30.48 26.79 26.77
C PHE A 140 -29.31 26.86 25.80
N VAL A 141 -29.30 27.88 24.94
CA VAL A 141 -28.21 28.12 23.99
C VAL A 141 -27.43 29.37 24.40
N VAL A 142 -26.17 29.21 24.78
CA VAL A 142 -25.26 30.34 25.04
C VAL A 142 -24.49 30.65 23.76
N THR A 143 -24.75 31.82 23.18
CA THR A 143 -24.00 32.32 22.03
C THR A 143 -22.85 33.21 22.50
N THR A 144 -21.61 32.78 22.28
CA THR A 144 -20.43 33.57 22.61
C THR A 144 -20.12 34.53 21.46
N LEU A 145 -20.44 35.81 21.64
CA LEU A 145 -20.31 36.87 20.66
C LEU A 145 -19.41 37.98 21.19
N VAL A 146 -18.17 38.06 20.73
CA VAL A 146 -17.20 39.07 21.17
C VAL A 146 -16.86 39.94 19.96
N GLU A 147 -17.02 41.25 20.09
CA GLU A 147 -16.74 42.25 19.02
C GLU A 147 -17.40 41.93 17.66
N GLY A 148 -18.60 41.34 17.69
CA GLY A 148 -19.37 40.99 16.49
C GLY A 148 -18.99 39.66 15.83
N VAL A 149 -18.03 38.91 16.39
CA VAL A 149 -17.64 37.57 15.93
C VAL A 149 -18.26 36.51 16.85
N THR A 150 -18.97 35.55 16.27
CA THR A 150 -19.50 34.39 17.01
C THR A 150 -18.40 33.34 17.15
N TYR A 151 -18.00 33.06 18.39
CA TYR A 151 -16.93 32.10 18.70
C TYR A 151 -17.46 30.69 18.95
N GLU A 152 -18.63 30.57 19.59
CA GLU A 152 -19.18 29.29 20.04
C GLU A 152 -20.69 29.44 20.28
N MET A 153 -21.44 28.36 20.05
CA MET A 153 -22.82 28.21 20.52
C MET A 153 -22.90 26.93 21.37
N SER A 154 -22.85 27.11 22.68
CA SER A 154 -22.95 26.02 23.64
C SER A 154 -24.41 25.73 23.91
N SER A 155 -24.79 24.45 23.96
CA SER A 155 -26.16 24.05 24.26
C SER A 155 -26.20 23.22 25.53
N TYR A 156 -27.19 23.51 26.36
CA TYR A 156 -27.41 22.91 27.67
C TYR A 156 -28.83 22.38 27.73
N TRP A 157 -29.04 21.21 28.32
CA TRP A 157 -30.37 20.67 28.61
C TRP A 157 -30.60 20.69 30.12
N TYR A 158 -31.82 20.99 30.53
CA TYR A 158 -32.20 20.95 31.94
C TYR A 158 -32.67 19.54 32.30
N ASP A 159 -31.99 18.89 33.24
CA ASP A 159 -32.25 17.49 33.65
C ASP A 159 -33.33 17.35 34.75
N GLY A 160 -34.06 18.43 35.03
CA GLY A 160 -35.01 18.52 36.14
C GLY A 160 -34.41 19.03 37.46
N GLY A 161 -33.08 19.15 37.54
CA GLY A 161 -32.38 19.77 38.67
C GLY A 161 -31.38 20.86 38.28
N LYS A 162 -30.61 20.66 37.20
CA LYS A 162 -29.56 21.57 36.74
C LYS A 162 -29.42 21.59 35.22
N TRP A 163 -28.76 22.64 34.72
CA TRP A 163 -28.33 22.71 33.33
C TRP A 163 -27.09 21.84 33.11
N VAL A 164 -27.16 20.93 32.16
CA VAL A 164 -26.07 20.02 31.78
C VAL A 164 -25.72 20.26 30.32
N ALA A 165 -24.43 20.33 29.99
CA ALA A 165 -23.99 20.50 28.61
C ALA A 165 -24.48 19.33 27.74
N ILE A 166 -25.06 19.64 26.58
CA ILE A 166 -25.47 18.64 25.59
C ILE A 166 -24.24 18.07 24.88
N THR A 167 -23.18 18.86 24.75
CA THR A 167 -21.91 18.45 24.16
C THR A 167 -21.11 17.58 25.14
N GLY A 168 -21.05 16.27 24.86
CA GLY A 168 -20.15 15.34 25.54
C GLY A 168 -18.68 15.52 25.13
N ASN A 169 -17.89 14.45 25.19
CA ASN A 169 -16.46 14.50 24.82
C ASN A 169 -16.24 15.09 23.41
N VAL A 170 -15.35 16.08 23.33
CA VAL A 170 -14.99 16.74 22.06
C VAL A 170 -13.72 16.07 21.50
N ASP A 171 -13.75 15.70 20.21
CA ASP A 171 -12.59 15.18 19.49
C ASP A 171 -11.47 16.24 19.49
N ALA A 172 -10.24 15.86 19.86
CA ALA A 172 -9.09 16.77 19.91
C ALA A 172 -8.75 17.41 18.55
N ASN A 173 -9.20 16.83 17.43
CA ASN A 173 -9.11 17.45 16.10
C ASN A 173 -10.04 18.66 15.94
N LYS A 174 -11.07 18.78 16.76
CA LYS A 174 -12.07 19.86 16.73
C LYS A 174 -11.77 20.98 17.74
N VAL A 175 -10.83 20.75 18.66
CA VAL A 175 -10.38 21.78 19.61
C VAL A 175 -9.25 22.59 18.98
N ILE A 176 -9.55 23.81 18.54
CA ILE A 176 -8.63 24.67 17.79
C ILE A 176 -8.00 25.74 18.71
N MET A 177 -6.67 25.86 18.69
CA MET A 177 -5.97 26.88 19.45
C MET A 177 -6.19 28.27 18.85
N ARG A 178 -6.59 29.22 19.70
CA ARG A 178 -6.85 30.61 19.28
C ARG A 178 -5.58 31.42 19.07
N ASP A 179 -4.55 31.10 19.83
CA ASP A 179 -3.27 31.81 19.82
C ASP A 179 -2.10 30.83 19.80
N ASN A 180 -0.93 31.38 19.49
CA ASN A 180 0.31 30.62 19.50
C ASN A 180 0.73 30.30 20.94
N ILE A 181 1.42 29.17 21.12
CA ILE A 181 1.99 28.78 22.42
C ILE A 181 3.31 29.52 22.60
N MET A 182 3.41 30.36 23.63
CA MET A 182 4.67 30.98 24.03
C MET A 182 5.52 29.98 24.84
N MET A 183 6.70 29.65 24.33
CA MET A 183 7.66 28.80 25.02
C MET A 183 8.65 29.68 25.82
N ALA A 184 8.53 29.72 27.14
CA ALA A 184 9.41 30.47 28.04
C ALA A 184 9.90 29.59 29.20
N GLY A 185 11.06 29.89 29.79
CA GLY A 185 11.63 29.18 30.95
C GLY A 185 13.03 28.60 30.75
N ASN A 186 13.54 27.87 31.75
CA ASN A 186 14.91 27.34 31.78
C ASN A 186 15.02 25.95 31.11
N TYR A 187 14.78 25.90 29.79
CA TYR A 187 14.96 24.71 28.95
C TYR A 187 15.24 25.12 27.49
N THR A 188 15.68 24.16 26.68
CA THR A 188 16.01 24.37 25.25
C THR A 188 15.12 23.60 24.29
N GLN A 189 14.41 22.56 24.76
CA GLN A 189 13.57 21.73 23.89
C GLN A 189 12.36 21.13 24.62
N VAL A 190 11.23 21.00 23.91
CA VAL A 190 10.07 20.17 24.26
C VAL A 190 9.67 19.41 23.00
N GLY A 191 9.85 18.08 23.01
CA GLY A 191 9.66 17.26 21.81
C GLY A 191 10.50 17.79 20.63
N ASN A 192 9.86 18.09 19.50
CA ASN A 192 10.50 18.64 18.31
C ASN A 192 10.74 20.15 18.35
N LYS A 193 10.22 20.88 19.35
CA LYS A 193 10.28 22.35 19.40
C LYS A 193 11.46 22.82 20.21
N THR A 194 12.23 23.74 19.66
CA THR A 194 13.49 24.23 20.24
C THR A 194 13.48 25.73 20.47
N LYS A 195 14.17 26.18 21.51
CA LYS A 195 14.42 27.60 21.81
C LYS A 195 15.80 27.79 22.45
N ALA A 196 16.27 29.04 22.50
CA ALA A 196 17.50 29.36 23.23
C ALA A 196 17.36 29.12 24.74
N GLN A 197 18.47 28.78 25.42
CA GLN A 197 18.52 28.65 26.88
C GLN A 197 18.06 29.95 27.53
N ASN A 198 17.10 29.87 28.46
CA ASN A 198 16.47 31.03 29.13
C ASN A 198 15.78 32.06 28.19
N GLY A 199 15.80 31.86 26.86
CA GLY A 199 15.09 32.70 25.91
C GLY A 199 13.62 32.30 25.75
N THR A 200 12.88 33.07 24.97
CA THR A 200 11.52 32.75 24.55
C THR A 200 11.48 32.34 23.08
N ALA A 201 10.48 31.55 22.68
CA ALA A 201 10.16 31.27 21.30
C ALA A 201 8.64 31.13 21.13
N GLU A 202 8.13 31.48 19.95
CA GLU A 202 6.72 31.29 19.63
C GLU A 202 6.53 29.97 18.87
N PHE A 203 5.69 29.08 19.38
CA PHE A 203 5.23 27.91 18.65
C PHE A 203 3.92 28.24 17.94
N SER A 204 4.03 28.48 16.64
CA SER A 204 2.92 28.83 15.73
C SER A 204 1.85 27.73 15.69
N THR A 205 0.85 27.85 16.55
CA THR A 205 -0.22 26.87 16.79
C THR A 205 -1.60 27.45 16.60
N LYS A 206 -1.71 28.77 16.41
CA LYS A 206 -2.97 29.44 16.09
C LYS A 206 -3.64 28.81 14.88
N GLY A 207 -4.90 28.40 15.05
CA GLY A 207 -5.67 27.70 14.02
C GLY A 207 -5.40 26.20 13.90
N MET A 208 -4.44 25.64 14.65
CA MET A 208 -4.20 24.19 14.70
C MET A 208 -5.08 23.52 15.73
N SER A 209 -5.42 22.25 15.49
CA SER A 209 -6.08 21.41 16.48
C SER A 209 -5.11 20.93 17.56
N VAL A 210 -5.61 20.63 18.76
CA VAL A 210 -4.79 20.06 19.85
C VAL A 210 -4.11 18.75 19.40
N ALA A 211 -4.80 17.92 18.63
CA ALA A 211 -4.24 16.70 18.06
C ALA A 211 -3.04 16.97 17.12
N ALA A 212 -3.15 17.97 16.24
CA ALA A 212 -2.07 18.36 15.33
C ALA A 212 -0.85 18.90 16.10
N ILE A 213 -1.08 19.67 17.16
CA ILE A 213 -0.02 20.24 18.01
C ILE A 213 0.74 19.14 18.73
N LEU A 214 0.04 18.18 19.36
CA LEU A 214 0.68 17.06 20.02
C LEU A 214 1.46 16.20 19.03
N THR A 215 0.91 15.98 17.83
CA THR A 215 1.61 15.28 16.75
C THR A 215 2.91 16.00 16.39
N ASP A 216 2.88 17.31 16.21
CA ASP A 216 4.05 18.13 15.87
C ASP A 216 5.11 18.14 17.00
N ILE A 217 4.69 18.15 18.27
CA ILE A 217 5.61 18.04 19.41
C ILE A 217 6.27 16.66 19.45
N PHE A 218 5.51 15.57 19.35
CA PHE A 218 6.01 14.23 19.66
C PHE A 218 6.46 13.42 18.44
N SER A 219 6.12 13.83 17.23
CA SER A 219 6.39 13.06 16.01
C SER A 219 7.36 13.80 15.11
N LYS A 220 8.64 13.42 15.15
CA LYS A 220 9.63 13.98 14.22
C LYS A 220 9.48 13.29 12.86
N ARG A 221 9.17 14.07 11.83
CA ARG A 221 9.21 13.56 10.46
C ARG A 221 10.65 13.21 10.07
N LEU A 222 10.88 11.97 9.67
CA LEU A 222 12.14 11.45 9.16
C LEU A 222 11.95 11.10 7.69
N GLN A 223 12.78 11.69 6.84
CA GLN A 223 12.74 11.40 5.42
C GLN A 223 13.24 9.97 5.14
N PRO A 224 12.60 9.23 4.23
CA PRO A 224 13.04 7.89 3.87
C PRO A 224 14.37 7.92 3.11
N THR A 225 15.04 6.78 3.11
CA THR A 225 16.14 6.48 2.20
C THR A 225 15.75 5.33 1.26
N ILE A 226 16.39 5.28 0.09
CA ILE A 226 16.33 4.11 -0.80
C ILE A 226 17.28 3.06 -0.23
N THR A 227 16.74 1.94 0.27
CA THR A 227 17.52 0.90 0.95
C THR A 227 18.10 -0.12 -0.03
N ALA A 228 17.44 -0.31 -1.18
CA ALA A 228 17.98 -1.10 -2.28
C ALA A 228 17.57 -0.50 -3.63
N GLN A 229 18.51 -0.44 -4.56
CA GLN A 229 18.25 -0.07 -5.95
C GLN A 229 17.67 -1.26 -6.73
N PRO A 230 16.89 -1.02 -7.81
CA PRO A 230 16.47 -2.10 -8.68
C PRO A 230 17.66 -2.89 -9.22
N SER A 231 17.49 -4.18 -9.41
CA SER A 231 18.56 -5.06 -9.90
C SER A 231 18.00 -6.27 -10.65
N VAL A 232 18.78 -6.82 -11.59
CA VAL A 232 18.38 -8.00 -12.36
C VAL A 232 18.81 -9.28 -11.64
N GLY A 233 17.86 -10.18 -11.40
CA GLY A 233 18.06 -11.53 -10.87
C GLY A 233 17.82 -12.62 -11.92
N GLY A 234 18.12 -13.88 -11.59
CA GLY A 234 17.75 -15.07 -12.36
C GLY A 234 18.55 -15.35 -13.65
N PHE A 235 19.11 -14.34 -14.32
CA PHE A 235 19.77 -14.46 -15.61
C PHE A 235 21.18 -15.10 -15.56
N ASN A 236 21.34 -16.28 -16.16
CA ASN A 236 22.60 -17.04 -16.20
C ASN A 236 22.76 -17.75 -17.56
N LEU A 237 23.99 -18.02 -17.97
CA LEU A 237 24.31 -18.85 -19.15
C LEU A 237 24.47 -20.31 -18.70
N THR A 238 23.65 -21.19 -19.24
CA THR A 238 23.64 -22.62 -18.90
C THR A 238 24.95 -23.25 -19.30
N GLY A 239 25.60 -23.93 -18.35
CA GLY A 239 26.84 -24.68 -18.59
C GLY A 239 28.10 -23.82 -18.73
N ALA A 240 28.04 -22.51 -18.54
CA ALA A 240 29.18 -21.60 -18.60
C ALA A 240 30.32 -22.07 -17.68
N LYS A 241 31.46 -22.43 -18.28
CA LYS A 241 32.68 -22.89 -17.61
C LYS A 241 33.85 -22.92 -18.58
N ALA A 242 35.04 -23.19 -18.05
CA ALA A 242 36.17 -23.57 -18.88
C ALA A 242 35.90 -24.92 -19.57
N VAL A 243 36.03 -25.01 -20.88
CA VAL A 243 35.84 -26.21 -21.71
C VAL A 243 37.06 -26.45 -22.62
N GLU A 244 37.28 -27.69 -23.05
CA GLU A 244 38.41 -27.99 -23.93
C GLU A 244 38.29 -27.20 -25.25
N ALA A 245 39.38 -26.56 -25.68
CA ALA A 245 39.43 -25.81 -26.92
C ALA A 245 39.01 -26.69 -28.10
N GLY A 246 38.05 -26.23 -28.89
CA GLY A 246 37.37 -27.01 -29.92
C GLY A 246 35.99 -27.55 -29.53
N THR A 247 35.52 -27.27 -28.31
CA THR A 247 34.17 -27.63 -27.88
C THR A 247 33.15 -26.91 -28.75
N LYS A 248 32.30 -27.67 -29.44
CA LYS A 248 31.23 -27.14 -30.29
C LYS A 248 29.94 -27.01 -29.49
N LEU A 249 29.28 -25.87 -29.62
CA LEU A 249 27.95 -25.60 -29.08
C LEU A 249 27.03 -25.31 -30.26
N ALA A 250 26.02 -26.16 -30.49
CA ALA A 250 25.02 -25.88 -31.51
C ALA A 250 24.20 -24.63 -31.15
N SER A 251 23.92 -24.46 -29.85
CA SER A 251 23.28 -23.26 -29.28
C SER A 251 23.74 -23.03 -27.84
N ALA A 252 23.72 -21.78 -27.41
CA ALA A 252 23.96 -21.36 -26.03
C ALA A 252 22.64 -20.92 -25.38
N ALA A 253 22.26 -21.57 -24.28
CA ALA A 253 20.99 -21.32 -23.60
C ALA A 253 21.16 -20.47 -22.33
N TYR A 254 20.36 -19.42 -22.18
CA TYR A 254 20.31 -18.58 -20.98
C TYR A 254 18.99 -18.74 -20.23
N THR A 255 19.03 -18.59 -18.90
CA THR A 255 17.87 -18.68 -18.02
C THR A 255 17.06 -17.38 -18.02
N ALA A 256 15.81 -17.47 -17.54
CA ALA A 256 14.91 -16.33 -17.36
C ALA A 256 15.52 -15.23 -16.47
N GLY A 257 15.09 -13.99 -16.68
CA GLY A 257 15.50 -12.81 -15.92
C GLY A 257 14.32 -12.11 -15.24
N THR A 258 14.51 -11.67 -14.00
CA THR A 258 13.51 -10.91 -13.23
C THR A 258 14.11 -9.61 -12.71
N LEU A 259 13.32 -8.55 -12.61
CA LEU A 259 13.74 -7.29 -12.00
C LEU A 259 13.29 -7.29 -10.53
N ASN A 260 14.25 -7.19 -9.61
CA ASN A 260 13.95 -6.78 -8.25
C ASN A 260 13.64 -5.27 -8.28
N PRO A 261 12.46 -4.84 -7.78
CA PRO A 261 12.00 -3.45 -7.89
C PRO A 261 12.74 -2.46 -6.97
N GLY A 262 13.65 -2.94 -6.11
CA GLY A 262 14.27 -2.15 -5.06
C GLY A 262 13.33 -1.95 -3.87
N THR A 263 13.80 -1.22 -2.86
CA THR A 263 13.05 -1.02 -1.60
C THR A 263 13.27 0.38 -1.00
N TYR A 264 12.24 0.87 -0.30
CA TYR A 264 12.30 2.08 0.53
C TYR A 264 12.32 1.73 2.01
N GLN A 265 12.89 2.60 2.84
CA GLN A 265 12.98 2.40 4.29
C GLN A 265 11.62 2.28 4.98
N TYR A 266 10.64 3.11 4.60
CA TYR A 266 9.30 3.15 5.22
C TYR A 266 8.18 2.77 4.24
N GLY A 267 8.53 2.20 3.08
CA GLY A 267 7.57 1.88 2.03
C GLY A 267 7.12 3.11 1.21
N PRO A 268 6.08 2.97 0.37
CA PRO A 268 5.42 1.70 0.05
C PRO A 268 6.35 0.83 -0.82
N GLU A 269 5.84 -0.28 -1.35
CA GLU A 269 6.53 -0.96 -2.45
C GLU A 269 6.80 0.04 -3.59
N THR A 270 7.96 -0.09 -4.24
CA THR A 270 8.45 0.96 -5.15
C THR A 270 7.61 1.07 -6.42
N GLY A 271 6.85 0.02 -6.79
CA GLY A 271 6.09 -0.06 -8.03
C GLY A 271 6.95 -0.12 -9.30
N VAL A 272 8.27 -0.29 -9.16
CA VAL A 272 9.19 -0.37 -10.30
C VAL A 272 8.99 -1.70 -11.03
N VAL A 273 8.63 -1.64 -12.30
CA VAL A 273 8.48 -2.80 -13.18
C VAL A 273 9.34 -2.61 -14.43
N ALA A 274 9.92 -3.69 -14.93
CA ALA A 274 10.63 -3.64 -16.21
C ALA A 274 9.63 -3.38 -17.35
N SER A 275 9.99 -2.48 -18.27
CA SER A 275 9.24 -2.23 -19.50
C SER A 275 9.83 -2.95 -20.71
N ASN A 276 11.15 -3.18 -20.69
CA ASN A 276 11.86 -3.82 -21.79
C ASN A 276 13.11 -4.58 -21.29
N TRP A 277 13.44 -5.66 -21.97
CA TRP A 277 14.63 -6.47 -21.75
C TRP A 277 15.43 -6.62 -23.03
N VAL A 278 16.70 -6.23 -23.01
CA VAL A 278 17.66 -6.44 -24.10
C VAL A 278 18.67 -7.51 -23.69
N VAL A 279 18.81 -8.56 -24.50
CA VAL A 279 19.86 -9.58 -24.33
C VAL A 279 20.93 -9.37 -25.38
N GLN A 280 22.17 -9.27 -24.92
CA GLN A 280 23.36 -9.10 -25.75
C GLN A 280 24.31 -10.28 -25.56
N ARG A 281 24.76 -10.87 -26.66
CA ARG A 281 25.90 -11.77 -26.70
C ARG A 281 27.17 -10.95 -26.61
N ILE A 282 28.10 -11.36 -25.75
CA ILE A 282 29.43 -10.76 -25.62
C ILE A 282 30.48 -11.83 -25.86
N THR A 283 31.35 -11.58 -26.84
CA THR A 283 32.49 -12.44 -27.18
C THR A 283 33.77 -11.63 -27.26
N ASP A 284 34.90 -12.31 -27.45
CA ASP A 284 36.18 -11.65 -27.78
C ASP A 284 36.17 -10.91 -29.13
N LYS A 285 35.16 -11.16 -29.98
CA LYS A 285 34.99 -10.50 -31.29
C LYS A 285 34.05 -9.30 -31.26
N GLY A 286 33.34 -9.06 -30.14
CA GLY A 286 32.41 -7.94 -30.02
C GLY A 286 31.14 -8.29 -29.24
N THR A 287 30.25 -7.30 -29.20
CA THR A 287 28.94 -7.39 -28.55
C THR A 287 27.84 -7.26 -29.60
N GLU A 288 26.82 -8.11 -29.51
CA GLU A 288 25.70 -8.14 -30.44
C GLU A 288 24.38 -8.31 -29.68
N GLN A 289 23.35 -7.55 -30.06
CA GLN A 289 22.01 -7.73 -29.50
C GLN A 289 21.33 -8.91 -30.19
N ILE A 290 20.92 -9.90 -29.40
CA ILE A 290 20.28 -11.12 -29.91
C ILE A 290 18.78 -11.18 -29.61
N ALA A 291 18.29 -10.39 -28.65
CA ALA A 291 16.87 -10.27 -28.34
C ALA A 291 16.54 -8.90 -27.73
N SER A 292 15.32 -8.44 -28.00
CA SER A 292 14.68 -7.32 -27.31
C SER A 292 13.21 -7.67 -27.09
N VAL A 293 12.74 -7.61 -25.84
CA VAL A 293 11.38 -8.02 -25.47
C VAL A 293 10.76 -6.98 -24.54
N ASP A 294 9.60 -6.45 -24.93
CA ASP A 294 8.80 -5.56 -24.10
C ASP A 294 7.93 -6.39 -23.14
N ALA A 295 8.41 -6.56 -21.91
CA ALA A 295 7.75 -7.37 -20.90
C ALA A 295 8.21 -7.03 -19.48
N ALA A 296 7.39 -7.36 -18.49
CA ALA A 296 7.73 -7.22 -17.06
C ALA A 296 8.85 -8.19 -16.61
N SER A 297 9.06 -9.29 -17.34
CA SER A 297 10.10 -10.29 -17.08
C SER A 297 10.64 -10.87 -18.38
N LEU A 298 11.88 -11.37 -18.35
CA LEU A 298 12.51 -12.06 -19.47
C LEU A 298 12.34 -13.59 -19.33
N GLY A 299 11.81 -14.25 -20.35
CA GLY A 299 11.80 -15.71 -20.43
C GLY A 299 13.19 -16.32 -20.69
N ALA A 300 13.35 -17.61 -20.44
CA ALA A 300 14.56 -18.33 -20.87
C ALA A 300 14.64 -18.36 -22.41
N GLY A 301 15.86 -18.40 -22.94
CA GLY A 301 16.07 -18.38 -24.39
C GLY A 301 17.37 -19.04 -24.81
N SER A 302 17.58 -19.12 -26.12
CA SER A 302 18.75 -19.72 -26.74
C SER A 302 19.27 -18.88 -27.89
N ASP A 303 20.56 -18.99 -28.14
CA ASP A 303 21.28 -18.34 -29.23
C ASP A 303 22.05 -19.40 -30.02
N ASP A 304 21.71 -19.56 -31.30
CA ASP A 304 22.35 -20.50 -32.23
C ASP A 304 23.35 -19.82 -33.18
N ASN A 305 23.65 -18.53 -32.95
CA ASN A 305 24.53 -17.73 -33.79
C ASN A 305 24.09 -17.72 -35.28
N GLY A 306 22.80 -17.56 -35.54
CA GLY A 306 22.25 -17.57 -36.90
C GLY A 306 22.35 -18.95 -37.56
N GLY A 307 22.29 -20.02 -36.75
CA GLY A 307 22.48 -21.41 -37.16
C GLY A 307 23.94 -21.88 -37.27
N GLY A 308 24.92 -20.98 -37.11
CA GLY A 308 26.35 -21.33 -37.19
C GLY A 308 26.92 -21.99 -35.93
N GLY A 309 26.21 -21.88 -34.80
CA GLY A 309 26.68 -22.30 -33.48
C GLY A 309 27.96 -21.56 -33.04
N PHE A 310 28.63 -22.13 -32.04
CA PHE A 310 29.89 -21.63 -31.50
C PHE A 310 30.93 -22.73 -31.40
N VAL A 311 32.19 -22.37 -31.59
CA VAL A 311 33.34 -23.18 -31.21
C VAL A 311 34.10 -22.43 -30.12
N ILE A 312 34.15 -22.99 -28.91
CA ILE A 312 34.93 -22.39 -27.83
C ILE A 312 36.40 -22.76 -28.06
N GLY A 313 37.24 -21.79 -28.42
CA GLY A 313 38.59 -22.05 -28.91
C GLY A 313 39.58 -20.91 -28.66
N ASP A 314 40.85 -21.26 -28.59
CA ASP A 314 41.98 -20.36 -28.29
C ASP A 314 42.70 -19.81 -29.54
N LYS A 315 42.25 -20.22 -30.73
CA LYS A 315 42.73 -19.75 -32.03
C LYS A 315 41.56 -19.27 -32.89
N GLY A 316 41.73 -18.12 -33.54
CA GLY A 316 40.73 -17.56 -34.43
C GLY A 316 40.26 -18.53 -35.53
N GLY A 317 39.08 -18.27 -36.06
CA GLY A 317 38.41 -19.11 -37.06
C GLY A 317 36.94 -18.72 -37.17
N GLU A 318 36.24 -19.35 -38.11
CA GLU A 318 34.80 -19.20 -38.28
C GLU A 318 34.06 -19.73 -37.05
N ASN A 319 33.14 -18.93 -36.49
CA ASN A 319 32.39 -19.23 -35.27
C ASN A 319 33.23 -19.55 -34.02
N VAL A 320 34.56 -19.38 -34.09
CA VAL A 320 35.44 -19.59 -32.94
C VAL A 320 35.47 -18.36 -32.05
N VAL A 321 35.25 -18.56 -30.76
CA VAL A 321 35.30 -17.49 -29.74
C VAL A 321 36.11 -17.98 -28.53
N SER A 322 36.98 -17.11 -28.02
CA SER A 322 37.78 -17.38 -26.82
C SER A 322 37.08 -16.98 -25.52
N SER A 323 35.93 -16.31 -25.63
CA SER A 323 35.00 -16.07 -24.54
C SER A 323 33.58 -15.99 -25.09
N LEU A 324 32.62 -16.63 -24.43
CA LEU A 324 31.20 -16.49 -24.73
C LEU A 324 30.42 -16.29 -23.44
N LYS A 325 29.81 -15.10 -23.28
CA LYS A 325 28.91 -14.77 -22.19
C LYS A 325 27.76 -13.91 -22.71
N TYR A 326 26.76 -13.67 -21.86
CA TYR A 326 25.64 -12.80 -22.18
C TYR A 326 25.51 -11.68 -21.17
N LYS A 327 24.98 -10.56 -21.63
CA LYS A 327 24.53 -9.44 -20.80
C LYS A 327 23.05 -9.25 -21.04
N VAL A 328 22.31 -9.07 -19.96
CA VAL A 328 20.93 -8.60 -20.03
C VAL A 328 20.85 -7.18 -19.50
N THR A 329 20.01 -6.35 -20.10
CA THR A 329 19.69 -5.00 -19.62
C THR A 329 18.17 -4.85 -19.55
N ALA A 330 17.65 -4.59 -18.35
CA ALA A 330 16.26 -4.26 -18.10
C ALA A 330 16.08 -2.75 -18.05
N THR A 331 15.15 -2.22 -18.82
CA THR A 331 14.67 -0.83 -18.72
C THR A 331 13.48 -0.79 -17.77
N HIS A 332 13.40 0.20 -16.89
CA HIS A 332 12.31 0.34 -15.92
C HIS A 332 11.87 1.80 -15.75
N GLY A 333 10.60 1.98 -15.39
CA GLY A 333 10.04 3.28 -15.04
C GLY A 333 10.52 3.80 -13.69
N ALA A 334 10.13 5.02 -13.36
CA ALA A 334 10.36 5.58 -12.02
C ALA A 334 9.46 4.87 -11.00
N GLY A 335 9.95 4.74 -9.77
CA GLY A 335 9.14 4.28 -8.65
C GLY A 335 8.18 5.35 -8.15
N VAL A 336 7.21 4.94 -7.34
CA VAL A 336 6.33 5.84 -6.60
C VAL A 336 7.10 6.61 -5.53
N THR A 337 6.53 7.71 -5.03
CA THR A 337 7.10 8.49 -3.92
C THR A 337 7.14 7.65 -2.64
N ALA A 338 8.29 7.62 -1.97
CA ALA A 338 8.47 6.95 -0.70
C ALA A 338 7.71 7.68 0.42
N LYS A 339 7.28 6.94 1.45
CA LYS A 339 6.70 7.52 2.65
C LYS A 339 7.77 7.92 3.65
N ASP A 340 7.50 8.95 4.43
CA ASP A 340 8.22 9.21 5.68
C ASP A 340 7.80 8.21 6.79
N ASN A 341 8.46 8.31 7.94
CA ASN A 341 8.16 7.45 9.09
C ASN A 341 6.76 7.65 9.69
N LEU A 342 6.01 8.68 9.27
CA LEU A 342 4.65 8.97 9.75
C LEU A 342 3.59 8.59 8.71
N GLY A 343 3.98 7.99 7.58
CA GLY A 343 3.09 7.56 6.51
C GLY A 343 2.72 8.64 5.49
N GLY A 344 3.23 9.86 5.65
CA GLY A 344 3.09 10.95 4.67
C GLY A 344 4.06 10.77 3.51
N ASP A 345 3.80 11.43 2.37
CA ASP A 345 4.78 11.48 1.28
C ASP A 345 6.07 12.18 1.75
N SER A 346 7.21 11.65 1.32
CA SER A 346 8.52 12.24 1.60
C SER A 346 8.63 13.66 1.04
N GLU A 347 9.21 14.57 1.82
CA GLU A 347 9.49 15.95 1.44
C GLU A 347 10.88 16.38 1.95
N PRO A 348 11.91 16.47 1.08
CA PRO A 348 11.83 16.42 -0.39
C PRO A 348 11.45 15.03 -0.93
N VAL A 349 10.88 15.01 -2.13
CA VAL A 349 10.45 13.78 -2.82
C VAL A 349 11.63 12.82 -2.98
N VAL A 350 11.51 11.64 -2.37
CA VAL A 350 12.40 10.49 -2.54
C VAL A 350 11.68 9.44 -3.37
N LYS A 351 12.24 9.11 -4.54
CA LYS A 351 11.77 8.01 -5.38
C LYS A 351 12.90 7.44 -6.23
N ILE A 352 12.80 6.17 -6.59
CA ILE A 352 13.66 5.56 -7.61
C ILE A 352 13.37 6.24 -8.96
N GLN A 353 14.42 6.67 -9.64
CA GLN A 353 14.30 7.27 -10.97
C GLN A 353 14.17 6.18 -12.03
N ALA A 354 13.52 6.52 -13.15
CA ALA A 354 13.51 5.65 -14.33
C ALA A 354 14.95 5.43 -14.83
N GLY A 355 15.23 4.26 -15.37
CA GLY A 355 16.57 3.92 -15.80
C GLY A 355 16.72 2.50 -16.29
N THR A 356 17.96 2.03 -16.33
CA THR A 356 18.29 0.67 -16.74
C THR A 356 19.14 -0.04 -15.69
N LYS A 357 19.02 -1.37 -15.64
CA LYS A 357 19.84 -2.25 -14.81
C LYS A 357 20.33 -3.40 -15.66
N SER A 358 21.61 -3.75 -15.52
CA SER A 358 22.20 -4.84 -16.29
C SER A 358 22.80 -5.91 -15.40
N ARG A 359 22.90 -7.13 -15.95
CA ARG A 359 23.63 -8.25 -15.36
C ARG A 359 24.34 -9.03 -16.46
N GLU A 360 25.56 -9.48 -16.18
CA GLU A 360 26.31 -10.38 -17.07
C GLU A 360 26.36 -11.80 -16.50
N THR A 361 26.42 -12.78 -17.39
CA THR A 361 26.60 -14.18 -17.02
C THR A 361 28.07 -14.51 -16.82
N ALA A 362 28.35 -15.67 -16.21
CA ALA A 362 29.63 -16.33 -16.38
C ALA A 362 29.89 -16.66 -17.86
N ALA A 363 31.15 -16.92 -18.22
CA ALA A 363 31.57 -17.18 -19.59
C ALA A 363 31.94 -18.65 -19.82
N TYR A 364 31.74 -19.12 -21.04
CA TYR A 364 32.55 -20.20 -21.59
C TYR A 364 33.93 -19.68 -21.95
N THR A 365 34.96 -20.43 -21.58
CA THR A 365 36.35 -20.12 -21.95
C THR A 365 37.08 -21.39 -22.38
N PRO A 366 38.02 -21.32 -23.34
CA PRO A 366 38.77 -22.48 -23.78
C PRO A 366 39.90 -22.82 -22.81
N TYR A 367 40.21 -24.11 -22.68
CA TYR A 367 41.46 -24.60 -22.13
C TYR A 367 42.05 -25.72 -22.99
N ARG A 368 43.36 -25.92 -22.88
CA ARG A 368 44.07 -27.04 -23.49
C ARG A 368 44.49 -28.01 -22.40
N ASN A 369 44.21 -29.29 -22.60
CA ASN A 369 44.66 -30.35 -21.69
C ASN A 369 46.18 -30.47 -21.71
N TYR A 370 46.77 -31.01 -20.65
CA TYR A 370 48.00 -31.78 -20.80
C TYR A 370 47.64 -33.26 -20.81
N PHE A 371 48.48 -34.06 -21.47
CA PHE A 371 48.25 -35.48 -21.67
C PHE A 371 49.37 -36.29 -21.04
N TYR A 372 49.05 -37.46 -20.52
CA TYR A 372 50.05 -38.35 -19.96
C TYR A 372 49.61 -39.80 -19.99
N GLY A 373 50.56 -40.72 -20.11
CA GLY A 373 50.25 -42.14 -20.05
C GLY A 373 51.44 -43.03 -20.32
N ALA A 374 51.22 -44.32 -20.14
CA ALA A 374 52.16 -45.39 -20.35
C ALA A 374 51.53 -46.44 -21.26
N THR A 375 52.25 -46.91 -22.28
CA THR A 375 51.74 -47.83 -23.28
C THR A 375 52.69 -48.99 -23.53
N ALA A 376 52.11 -50.17 -23.78
CA ALA A 376 52.85 -51.40 -24.13
C ALA A 376 53.33 -51.41 -25.60
N GLU A 377 52.83 -50.50 -26.42
CA GLU A 377 53.21 -50.33 -27.82
C GLU A 377 53.87 -48.98 -28.07
N LYS A 378 54.60 -48.87 -29.18
CA LYS A 378 55.32 -47.65 -29.59
C LYS A 378 54.74 -47.07 -30.89
N PRO A 379 53.48 -46.58 -30.90
CA PRO A 379 52.88 -46.00 -32.10
C PRO A 379 53.62 -44.73 -32.58
N ALA A 380 53.25 -44.18 -33.73
CA ALA A 380 53.79 -42.88 -34.14
C ALA A 380 53.47 -41.81 -33.07
N LEU A 381 54.43 -40.93 -32.80
CA LEU A 381 54.25 -39.84 -31.83
C LEU A 381 53.52 -38.66 -32.50
N ASP A 382 52.21 -38.80 -32.68
CA ASP A 382 51.34 -37.83 -33.34
C ASP A 382 50.21 -37.33 -32.42
N SER A 383 49.40 -36.40 -32.93
CA SER A 383 48.23 -35.84 -32.23
C SER A 383 47.25 -36.93 -31.79
N ALA A 384 46.97 -37.91 -32.66
CA ALA A 384 46.01 -38.97 -32.37
C ALA A 384 46.47 -39.84 -31.19
N TYR A 385 47.74 -40.22 -31.18
CA TYR A 385 48.33 -40.95 -30.07
C TYR A 385 48.31 -40.12 -28.78
N ILE A 386 48.80 -38.88 -28.79
CA ILE A 386 48.84 -38.02 -27.59
C ILE A 386 47.44 -37.82 -27.00
N ARG A 387 46.43 -37.59 -27.85
CA ARG A 387 45.04 -37.40 -27.41
C ARG A 387 44.38 -38.69 -26.91
N SER A 388 44.90 -39.86 -27.26
CA SER A 388 44.45 -41.15 -26.73
C SER A 388 44.90 -41.39 -25.28
N LEU A 389 45.92 -40.64 -24.81
CA LEU A 389 46.43 -40.73 -23.44
C LEU A 389 45.47 -40.08 -22.43
N THR A 390 45.79 -40.22 -21.15
CA THR A 390 45.01 -39.60 -20.07
C THR A 390 45.08 -38.09 -20.20
N LYS A 391 43.92 -37.44 -20.32
CA LYS A 391 43.79 -35.99 -20.33
C LYS A 391 43.65 -35.43 -18.91
N SER A 392 44.19 -34.23 -18.70
CA SER A 392 44.09 -33.51 -17.42
C SER A 392 42.68 -33.05 -17.04
N ASN A 393 41.78 -32.88 -18.01
CA ASN A 393 40.46 -32.24 -17.88
C ASN A 393 40.50 -30.81 -17.32
N LYS A 394 41.65 -30.15 -17.43
CA LYS A 394 41.88 -28.77 -16.97
C LYS A 394 43.06 -28.15 -17.70
N ALA A 395 43.12 -26.83 -17.69
CA ALA A 395 44.28 -26.08 -18.16
C ALA A 395 45.57 -26.53 -17.46
N TYR A 396 46.70 -26.39 -18.16
CA TYR A 396 48.02 -26.54 -17.55
C TYR A 396 48.15 -25.62 -16.33
N ALA A 397 48.57 -26.19 -15.21
CA ALA A 397 48.96 -25.48 -14.01
C ALA A 397 50.17 -26.19 -13.37
N ALA A 398 51.06 -25.41 -12.74
CA ALA A 398 52.14 -25.96 -11.93
C ALA A 398 51.56 -26.84 -10.81
N GLY A 399 52.23 -27.94 -10.49
CA GLY A 399 51.72 -28.89 -9.51
C GLY A 399 52.31 -30.28 -9.69
N THR A 400 51.73 -31.26 -9.02
CA THR A 400 52.16 -32.66 -9.15
C THR A 400 50.97 -33.56 -9.49
N PHE A 401 51.26 -34.66 -10.20
CA PHE A 401 50.30 -35.74 -10.43
C PHE A 401 51.02 -37.09 -10.45
N THR A 402 50.27 -38.17 -10.25
CA THR A 402 50.78 -39.53 -10.34
C THR A 402 50.44 -40.16 -11.68
N LEU A 403 51.42 -40.84 -12.27
CA LEU A 403 51.31 -41.57 -13.52
C LEU A 403 51.56 -43.06 -13.21
N SER A 404 50.53 -43.87 -13.43
CA SER A 404 50.62 -45.33 -13.28
C SER A 404 51.25 -45.94 -14.53
N VAL A 405 52.29 -46.76 -14.34
CA VAL A 405 53.03 -47.45 -15.39
C VAL A 405 52.81 -48.94 -15.23
N PRO A 406 51.93 -49.59 -16.01
CA PRO A 406 51.71 -51.03 -15.94
C PRO A 406 52.96 -51.84 -16.34
N ALA A 407 53.07 -53.07 -15.85
CA ALA A 407 54.02 -54.04 -16.37
C ALA A 407 53.84 -54.23 -17.89
N GLY A 408 54.93 -54.43 -18.63
CA GLY A 408 54.97 -54.49 -20.09
C GLY A 408 55.02 -53.13 -20.79
N THR A 409 55.04 -52.01 -20.05
CA THR A 409 55.14 -50.68 -20.67
C THR A 409 56.44 -50.52 -21.44
N LYS A 410 56.33 -50.11 -22.71
CA LYS A 410 57.44 -49.81 -23.61
C LYS A 410 57.65 -48.31 -23.82
N ARG A 411 56.66 -47.47 -23.50
CA ARG A 411 56.75 -46.00 -23.63
C ARG A 411 55.96 -45.28 -22.54
N VAL A 412 56.55 -44.26 -21.93
CA VAL A 412 55.87 -43.30 -21.06
C VAL A 412 55.91 -41.93 -21.74
N VAL A 413 54.78 -41.25 -21.81
CA VAL A 413 54.64 -39.93 -22.44
C VAL A 413 53.98 -38.95 -21.49
N ILE A 414 54.51 -37.73 -21.46
CA ILE A 414 53.88 -36.55 -20.85
C ILE A 414 53.93 -35.44 -21.90
N ALA A 415 52.78 -34.86 -22.25
CA ALA A 415 52.69 -33.79 -23.23
C ALA A 415 52.05 -32.55 -22.60
N CYS A 416 52.75 -31.43 -22.61
CA CYS A 416 52.26 -30.14 -22.11
C CYS A 416 52.32 -29.10 -23.23
N ILE A 417 51.32 -28.22 -23.31
CA ILE A 417 51.32 -27.12 -24.28
C ILE A 417 52.60 -26.28 -24.18
N THR A 418 53.12 -25.84 -25.32
CA THR A 418 54.29 -24.94 -25.39
C THR A 418 54.00 -23.58 -24.74
N GLY A 419 55.05 -22.83 -24.41
CA GLY A 419 54.94 -21.56 -23.66
C GLY A 419 54.70 -21.72 -22.16
N LYS A 420 54.62 -22.95 -21.65
CA LYS A 420 54.63 -23.28 -20.22
C LYS A 420 55.95 -23.96 -19.83
N ALA A 421 56.28 -23.96 -18.54
CA ALA A 421 57.52 -24.57 -18.04
C ALA A 421 57.57 -26.09 -18.30
N GLY A 422 56.42 -26.77 -18.28
CA GLY A 422 56.32 -28.19 -18.59
C GLY A 422 56.78 -29.08 -17.45
N VAL A 423 57.37 -30.24 -17.76
CA VAL A 423 57.88 -31.17 -16.75
C VAL A 423 59.16 -30.64 -16.12
N LYS A 424 59.15 -30.44 -14.79
CA LYS A 424 60.33 -30.08 -13.99
C LYS A 424 61.01 -31.28 -13.36
N LYS A 425 60.23 -32.28 -12.94
CA LYS A 425 60.76 -33.45 -12.22
C LYS A 425 59.89 -34.69 -12.45
N VAL A 426 60.51 -35.86 -12.51
CA VAL A 426 59.85 -37.16 -12.51
C VAL A 426 60.54 -38.07 -11.50
N ILE A 427 59.84 -38.44 -10.43
CA ILE A 427 60.31 -39.35 -9.40
C ILE A 427 59.65 -40.72 -9.60
N ASN A 428 60.44 -41.78 -9.65
CA ASN A 428 59.93 -43.15 -9.63
C ASN A 428 59.76 -43.61 -8.17
N GLU A 429 58.55 -43.50 -7.63
CA GLU A 429 58.25 -43.80 -6.22
C GLU A 429 58.45 -45.29 -5.91
N THR A 430 58.22 -46.15 -6.90
CA THR A 430 58.44 -47.60 -6.80
C THR A 430 59.90 -48.04 -6.91
N ALA A 431 60.81 -47.14 -7.34
CA ALA A 431 62.24 -47.40 -7.43
C ALA A 431 63.02 -46.52 -6.44
N MET A 432 62.69 -46.63 -5.15
CA MET A 432 63.35 -45.89 -4.05
C MET A 432 63.35 -44.36 -4.24
N ASN A 433 62.29 -43.80 -4.83
CA ASN A 433 62.19 -42.37 -5.17
C ASN A 433 63.32 -41.86 -6.08
N ALA A 434 63.84 -42.70 -6.98
CA ALA A 434 64.84 -42.30 -7.95
C ALA A 434 64.33 -41.15 -8.85
N ASP A 435 65.18 -40.14 -9.04
CA ASP A 435 64.93 -39.08 -10.01
C ASP A 435 65.26 -39.59 -11.42
N VAL A 436 64.22 -39.78 -12.22
CA VAL A 436 64.32 -40.30 -13.59
C VAL A 436 64.11 -39.21 -14.63
N THR A 437 64.12 -37.94 -14.23
CA THR A 437 63.80 -36.81 -15.13
C THR A 437 64.70 -36.78 -16.38
N SER A 438 66.00 -37.04 -16.22
CA SER A 438 66.97 -37.02 -17.32
C SER A 438 66.79 -38.14 -18.35
N THR A 439 65.97 -39.16 -18.05
CA THR A 439 65.67 -40.27 -18.96
C THR A 439 64.63 -39.92 -20.02
N PHE A 440 63.88 -38.83 -19.82
CA PHE A 440 62.88 -38.37 -20.78
C PHE A 440 63.51 -37.49 -21.85
N VAL A 441 63.27 -37.82 -23.11
CA VAL A 441 63.64 -37.00 -24.26
C VAL A 441 62.48 -36.09 -24.62
N LYS A 442 62.77 -34.79 -24.76
CA LYS A 442 61.79 -33.78 -25.13
C LYS A 442 61.74 -33.58 -26.64
N SER A 443 60.55 -33.59 -27.22
CA SER A 443 60.27 -33.21 -28.61
C SER A 443 59.11 -32.21 -28.69
N ALA A 444 58.84 -31.69 -29.88
CA ALA A 444 57.68 -30.85 -30.17
C ALA A 444 56.70 -31.63 -31.07
N VAL A 445 55.42 -31.62 -30.74
CA VAL A 445 54.38 -32.27 -31.52
C VAL A 445 53.15 -31.36 -31.61
N PRO A 446 52.60 -31.10 -32.80
CA PRO A 446 51.32 -30.42 -32.94
C PRO A 446 50.18 -31.31 -32.44
N VAL A 447 49.42 -30.84 -31.45
CA VAL A 447 48.30 -31.58 -30.85
C VAL A 447 47.00 -30.79 -31.04
N GLU A 448 46.03 -31.45 -31.65
CA GLU A 448 44.69 -30.92 -31.90
C GLU A 448 43.89 -30.71 -30.61
N GLY A 449 42.86 -29.86 -30.69
CA GLY A 449 41.87 -29.70 -29.63
C GLY A 449 40.76 -30.73 -29.73
N ALA A 450 39.69 -30.54 -28.96
CA ALA A 450 38.48 -31.34 -29.08
C ALA A 450 37.93 -31.28 -30.51
N SER A 451 37.35 -32.39 -30.99
CA SER A 451 36.68 -32.48 -32.30
C SER A 451 37.55 -32.06 -33.51
N GLY A 452 38.86 -32.35 -33.48
CA GLY A 452 39.79 -32.01 -34.56
C GLY A 452 40.10 -30.51 -34.66
N TYR A 453 39.92 -29.77 -33.57
CA TYR A 453 40.17 -28.34 -33.56
C TYR A 453 41.66 -28.01 -33.72
N THR A 454 41.95 -26.83 -34.27
CA THR A 454 43.28 -26.36 -34.68
C THR A 454 44.39 -26.79 -33.71
N ALA A 455 45.42 -27.46 -34.25
CA ALA A 455 46.55 -27.94 -33.48
C ALA A 455 47.35 -26.80 -32.84
N GLN A 456 47.91 -27.08 -31.68
CA GLN A 456 48.91 -26.24 -31.02
C GLN A 456 50.15 -27.06 -30.73
N GLU A 457 51.31 -26.41 -30.70
CA GLU A 457 52.56 -27.07 -30.38
C GLU A 457 52.60 -27.49 -28.91
N TYR A 458 52.95 -28.75 -28.65
CA TYR A 458 53.17 -29.30 -27.32
C TYR A 458 54.63 -29.71 -27.16
N ASN A 459 55.18 -29.43 -26.00
CA ASN A 459 56.38 -30.08 -25.52
C ASN A 459 56.00 -31.49 -25.06
N VAL A 460 56.64 -32.52 -25.64
CA VAL A 460 56.34 -33.93 -25.35
C VAL A 460 57.59 -34.60 -24.80
N TRP A 461 57.52 -35.06 -23.55
CA TRP A 461 58.56 -35.81 -22.87
C TRP A 461 58.26 -37.30 -23.02
N VAL A 462 59.18 -38.03 -23.65
CA VAL A 462 59.04 -39.46 -23.90
C VAL A 462 60.17 -40.21 -23.22
N PHE A 463 59.83 -41.23 -22.44
CA PHE A 463 60.77 -42.23 -21.95
C PHE A 463 60.45 -43.57 -22.58
N GLU A 464 61.45 -44.20 -23.19
CA GLU A 464 61.37 -45.55 -23.72
C GLU A 464 62.46 -46.40 -23.05
N PRO A 465 62.12 -47.23 -22.05
CA PRO A 465 63.12 -48.07 -21.41
C PRO A 465 63.69 -49.08 -22.40
N ALA A 466 64.97 -49.45 -22.21
CA ALA A 466 65.65 -50.43 -23.05
C ALA A 466 64.97 -51.82 -22.98
N VAL A 467 64.45 -52.17 -21.80
CA VAL A 467 63.62 -53.35 -21.55
C VAL A 467 62.25 -52.88 -21.07
N PRO A 468 61.13 -53.47 -21.52
CA PRO A 468 59.81 -53.11 -21.00
C PRO A 468 59.76 -53.21 -19.48
N TYR A 469 58.95 -52.37 -18.82
CA TYR A 469 58.79 -52.43 -17.36
C TYR A 469 58.36 -53.84 -16.92
N GLU A 470 59.22 -54.57 -16.18
CA GLU A 470 58.88 -55.92 -15.72
C GLU A 470 57.77 -55.90 -14.68
N ASN A 471 57.78 -54.90 -13.81
CA ASN A 471 56.81 -54.69 -12.75
C ASN A 471 56.08 -53.35 -12.93
N ALA A 472 54.87 -53.26 -12.39
CA ALA A 472 54.16 -51.98 -12.35
C ALA A 472 54.95 -50.94 -11.55
N ALA A 473 54.96 -49.69 -12.03
CA ALA A 473 55.64 -48.58 -11.41
C ALA A 473 54.70 -47.37 -11.23
N THR A 474 55.04 -46.51 -10.28
CA THR A 474 54.34 -45.23 -10.07
C THR A 474 55.32 -44.09 -10.22
N LEU A 475 55.05 -43.19 -11.17
CA LEU A 475 55.84 -41.99 -11.38
C LEU A 475 55.10 -40.78 -10.82
N LYS A 476 55.77 -40.01 -9.95
CA LYS A 476 55.32 -38.71 -9.50
C LYS A 476 55.93 -37.63 -10.38
N VAL A 477 55.09 -36.97 -11.16
CA VAL A 477 55.48 -35.93 -12.10
C VAL A 477 55.22 -34.56 -11.48
N THR A 478 56.22 -33.69 -11.53
CA THR A 478 56.12 -32.27 -11.13
C THR A 478 56.10 -31.40 -12.38
N LEU A 479 55.00 -30.68 -12.58
CA LEU A 479 54.83 -29.62 -13.57
C LEU A 479 55.26 -28.28 -13.00
N GLY A 480 55.93 -27.48 -13.83
CA GLY A 480 56.60 -26.25 -13.45
C GLY A 480 55.84 -24.96 -13.59
#